data_AF-A0AA38GG56-F1
#
_entry.id   AF-A0AA38GG56-F1
#
_cell.length_a   1.000
_cell.length_b   1.000
_cell.length_c   1.000
_cell.angle_alpha   90.00
_cell.angle_beta   90.00
_cell.angle_gamma   90.00
#
_symmetry.space_group_name_H-M   'P 1'
#
loop_
_entity.id
_entity.type
_entity.pdbx_description
1 polymer ?
#
loop_
_entity_poly.entity_id
_entity_poly.type
_entity_poly.pdbx_seq_one_letter_code
_entity_poly.pdbx_strand_id
1 'polypeptide(L)'
;MRLRILPLQICRLRFRQMSELVPGSRACLVDTMALVKRLEEDGMTQKQSEAITSVVTEVLEDSLNTIAHSFVSKEEMAKSEMLHEAALSKLKGEVKSSQDHHISSLQREIERLRTDIEKPRSELKYEIDKVTAGQRLDFNLERGHIREELSKQSSETSDLTNKLDREIHALKTQVEAGKYEVIKYCIGTVVSVAAVGIGLLRVLK
;
A
#
# COMPACT_ATOMS: atom_id res chain seq x y z
N MET A 1 9.09 -5.85 -26.25
CA MET A 1 9.67 -7.12 -26.71
C MET A 1 8.57 -8.18 -26.74
N ARG A 2 8.11 -8.59 -27.94
CA ARG A 2 7.09 -9.66 -28.09
C ARG A 2 7.83 -10.98 -28.33
N LEU A 3 7.77 -11.89 -27.37
CA LEU A 3 8.24 -13.27 -27.54
C LEU A 3 7.28 -14.00 -28.47
N ARG A 4 7.75 -14.27 -29.70
CA ARG A 4 7.09 -15.13 -30.67
C ARG A 4 7.37 -16.58 -30.25
N ILE A 5 6.39 -17.23 -29.64
CA ILE A 5 6.45 -18.67 -29.35
C ILE A 5 6.28 -19.37 -30.71
N LEU A 6 7.35 -20.00 -31.20
CA LEU A 6 7.30 -20.86 -32.37
C LEU A 6 6.39 -22.06 -32.07
N PRO A 7 5.50 -22.47 -32.99
CA PRO A 7 4.76 -23.71 -32.81
C PRO A 7 5.76 -24.86 -32.82
N LEU A 8 5.82 -25.61 -31.71
CA LEU A 8 6.46 -26.93 -31.69
C LEU A 8 5.79 -27.79 -32.75
N GLN A 9 6.48 -27.98 -33.87
CA GLN A 9 6.16 -28.99 -34.87
C GLN A 9 6.32 -30.34 -34.19
N ILE A 10 5.22 -30.85 -33.63
CA ILE A 10 5.12 -32.23 -33.18
C ILE A 10 5.42 -33.08 -34.40
N CYS A 11 6.58 -33.74 -34.35
CA CYS A 11 7.01 -34.70 -35.35
C CYS A 11 5.90 -35.74 -35.49
N ARG A 12 5.13 -35.69 -36.58
CA ARG A 12 4.22 -36.79 -36.97
C ARG A 12 5.12 -37.98 -37.31
N LEU A 13 5.53 -38.72 -36.29
CA LEU A 13 6.02 -40.08 -36.44
C LEU A 13 4.90 -40.85 -37.13
N ARG A 14 5.12 -41.09 -38.42
CA ARG A 14 4.26 -41.89 -39.28
C ARG A 14 4.39 -43.33 -38.81
N PHE A 15 3.71 -43.68 -37.72
CA PHE A 15 3.52 -45.05 -37.30
C PHE A 15 2.86 -45.79 -38.46
N ARG A 16 3.57 -46.77 -39.03
CA ARG A 16 2.99 -47.70 -40.00
C ARG A 16 1.73 -48.29 -39.38
N GLN A 17 0.60 -48.21 -40.09
CA GLN A 17 -0.62 -48.93 -39.73
C GLN A 17 -0.34 -50.43 -39.78
N MET A 18 0.01 -51.02 -38.64
CA MET A 18 -0.09 -52.47 -38.38
C MET A 18 -1.38 -52.76 -37.63
N SER A 19 -2.46 -52.09 -38.01
CA SER A 19 -3.69 -52.08 -37.22
C SER A 19 -4.82 -52.76 -37.96
N GLU A 20 -4.72 -54.07 -38.11
CA GLU A 20 -5.83 -54.97 -38.41
C GLU A 20 -5.47 -56.39 -37.96
N LEU A 21 -4.99 -56.53 -36.72
CA LEU A 21 -5.05 -57.82 -36.03
C LEU A 21 -6.17 -57.72 -35.02
N VAL A 22 -7.34 -58.18 -35.45
CA VAL A 22 -8.47 -58.51 -34.58
C VAL A 22 -7.97 -59.48 -33.52
N PRO A 23 -8.23 -59.24 -32.22
CA PRO A 23 -7.86 -60.20 -31.18
C PRO A 23 -8.68 -61.46 -31.41
N GLY A 24 -8.05 -62.50 -31.95
CA GLY A 24 -8.68 -63.79 -32.25
C GLY A 24 -8.66 -64.23 -33.71
N SER A 25 -8.24 -63.39 -34.67
CA SER A 25 -7.95 -63.86 -36.03
C SER A 25 -6.46 -64.09 -36.17
N ARG A 26 -6.06 -65.37 -36.16
CA ARG A 26 -4.71 -65.82 -36.55
C ARG A 26 -4.48 -65.37 -37.99
N ALA A 27 -3.95 -64.16 -38.18
CA ALA A 27 -3.52 -63.70 -39.49
C ALA A 27 -2.42 -64.66 -39.94
N CYS A 28 -2.76 -65.58 -40.84
CA CYS A 28 -1.80 -66.50 -41.42
C CYS A 28 -0.89 -65.67 -42.34
N LEU A 29 0.18 -65.10 -41.76
CA LEU A 29 1.13 -64.25 -42.48
C LEU A 29 2.00 -65.06 -43.44
N VAL A 30 2.07 -66.38 -43.23
CA VAL A 30 2.81 -67.31 -44.08
C VAL A 30 1.81 -68.23 -44.78
N ASP A 31 1.78 -68.16 -46.10
CA ASP A 31 1.14 -69.17 -46.92
C ASP A 31 1.96 -70.47 -46.85
N THR A 32 1.54 -71.37 -45.97
CA THR A 32 2.20 -72.66 -45.73
C THR A 32 2.22 -73.54 -46.96
N MET A 33 1.19 -73.46 -47.82
CA MET A 33 1.10 -74.25 -49.04
C MET A 33 2.06 -73.73 -50.11
N ALA A 34 2.14 -72.41 -50.29
CA ALA A 34 3.09 -71.81 -51.21
C ALA A 34 4.55 -72.00 -50.73
N LEU A 35 4.80 -71.99 -49.41
CA LEU A 35 6.13 -72.22 -48.86
C LEU A 35 6.58 -73.67 -49.08
N VAL A 36 5.72 -74.65 -48.83
CA VAL A 36 6.02 -76.08 -49.05
C VAL A 36 6.31 -76.35 -50.53
N LYS A 37 5.48 -75.83 -51.45
CA LYS A 37 5.68 -76.01 -52.90
C LYS A 37 7.02 -75.45 -53.39
N ARG A 38 7.42 -74.26 -52.91
CA ARG A 38 8.73 -73.68 -53.28
C ARG A 38 9.90 -74.51 -52.74
N LEU A 39 9.78 -75.02 -51.52
CA LEU A 39 10.84 -75.87 -50.94
C LEU A 39 10.98 -77.19 -51.71
N GLU A 40 9.88 -77.74 -52.22
CA GLU A 40 9.88 -78.92 -53.10
C GLU A 40 10.49 -78.61 -54.48
N GLU A 41 10.20 -77.45 -55.06
CA GLU A 41 10.81 -76.97 -56.32
C GLU A 41 12.34 -76.81 -56.21
N ASP A 42 12.83 -76.43 -55.03
CA ASP A 42 14.27 -76.31 -54.70
C ASP A 42 14.94 -77.66 -54.34
N GLY A 43 14.21 -78.78 -54.47
CA GLY A 43 14.75 -80.14 -54.34
C GLY A 43 14.66 -80.76 -52.93
N MET A 44 13.89 -80.17 -52.02
CA MET A 44 13.58 -80.80 -50.72
C MET A 44 12.51 -81.89 -50.88
N THR A 45 12.58 -82.94 -50.06
CA THR A 45 11.48 -83.91 -49.99
C THR A 45 10.28 -83.29 -49.27
N GLN A 46 9.06 -83.69 -49.63
CA GLN A 46 7.82 -83.19 -49.03
C GLN A 46 7.86 -83.15 -47.49
N LYS A 47 8.36 -84.22 -46.85
CA LYS A 47 8.49 -84.30 -45.39
C LYS A 47 9.46 -83.25 -44.81
N GLN A 48 10.52 -82.91 -45.53
CA GLN A 48 11.46 -81.87 -45.12
C GLN A 48 10.85 -80.48 -45.31
N SER A 49 10.15 -80.25 -46.41
CA SER A 49 9.44 -78.98 -46.68
C SER A 49 8.36 -78.69 -45.63
N GLU A 50 7.58 -79.72 -45.25
CA GLU A 50 6.57 -79.64 -44.19
C GLU A 50 7.22 -79.38 -42.82
N ALA A 51 8.31 -80.07 -42.48
CA ALA A 51 9.02 -79.88 -41.21
C ALA A 51 9.64 -78.48 -41.07
N ILE A 52 10.29 -77.97 -42.14
CA ILE A 52 10.86 -76.63 -42.16
C ILE A 52 9.75 -75.58 -42.05
N THR A 53 8.66 -75.76 -42.81
CA THR A 53 7.50 -74.86 -42.74
C THR A 53 6.90 -74.83 -41.34
N SER A 54 6.80 -75.97 -40.66
CA SER A 54 6.32 -76.07 -39.27
C SER A 54 7.17 -75.26 -38.30
N VAL A 55 8.50 -75.41 -38.36
CA VAL A 55 9.42 -74.67 -37.47
C VAL A 55 9.35 -73.17 -37.76
N VAL A 56 9.27 -72.78 -39.03
CA VAL A 56 9.15 -71.36 -39.43
C VAL A 56 7.83 -70.77 -38.93
N THR A 57 6.72 -71.50 -39.02
CA THR A 57 5.44 -71.02 -38.48
C THR A 57 5.45 -70.89 -36.96
N GLU A 58 6.11 -71.80 -36.25
CA GLU A 58 6.22 -71.78 -34.78
C GLU A 58 7.06 -70.58 -34.31
N VAL A 59 8.25 -70.38 -34.88
CA VAL A 59 9.12 -69.23 -34.55
C VAL A 59 8.44 -67.90 -34.87
N LEU A 60 7.66 -67.84 -35.96
CA LEU A 60 6.89 -66.65 -36.31
C LEU A 60 5.72 -66.40 -35.36
N GLU A 61 5.00 -67.45 -34.95
CA GLU A 61 3.92 -67.33 -33.97
C GLU A 61 4.46 -66.83 -32.61
N ASP A 62 5.59 -67.36 -32.13
CA ASP A 62 6.25 -66.90 -30.91
C ASP A 62 6.74 -65.45 -31.01
N SER A 63 7.33 -65.09 -32.15
CA SER A 63 7.81 -63.72 -32.40
C SER A 63 6.63 -62.73 -32.44
N LEU A 64 5.53 -63.09 -33.09
CA LEU A 64 4.34 -62.23 -33.18
C LEU A 64 3.62 -62.09 -31.84
N ASN A 65 3.52 -63.16 -31.05
CA ASN A 65 2.93 -63.11 -29.72
C ASN A 65 3.79 -62.23 -28.79
N THR A 66 5.11 -62.36 -28.84
CA THR A 66 6.03 -61.52 -28.09
C THR A 66 5.87 -60.04 -28.46
N ILE A 67 5.78 -59.74 -29.76
CA ILE A 67 5.58 -58.38 -30.27
C ILE A 67 4.19 -57.85 -29.88
N ALA A 68 3.14 -58.66 -29.99
CA ALA A 68 1.77 -58.28 -29.64
C ALA A 68 1.64 -57.89 -28.16
N HIS A 69 2.35 -58.58 -27.25
CA HIS A 69 2.40 -58.22 -25.83
C HIS A 69 3.09 -56.89 -25.55
N SER A 70 3.95 -56.40 -26.44
CA SER A 70 4.59 -55.07 -26.31
C SER A 70 3.72 -53.92 -26.83
N PHE A 71 2.64 -54.24 -27.55
CA PHE A 71 1.69 -53.26 -28.06
C PHE A 71 0.44 -53.18 -27.20
N VAL A 72 -0.14 -51.99 -27.15
CA VAL A 72 -1.42 -51.72 -26.49
C VAL A 72 -2.50 -51.71 -27.56
N SER A 73 -3.69 -52.24 -27.24
CA SER A 73 -4.81 -52.20 -28.18
C SER A 73 -5.26 -50.75 -28.44
N LYS A 74 -5.85 -50.49 -29.62
CA LYS A 74 -6.40 -49.17 -29.92
C LYS A 74 -7.48 -48.74 -28.93
N GLU A 75 -8.27 -49.70 -28.44
CA GLU A 75 -9.35 -49.46 -27.48
C GLU A 75 -8.80 -49.02 -26.12
N GLU A 76 -7.77 -49.71 -25.61
CA GLU A 76 -7.10 -49.32 -24.36
C GLU A 76 -6.40 -47.97 -24.48
N MET A 77 -5.75 -47.69 -25.63
CA MET A 77 -5.12 -46.41 -25.88
C MET A 77 -6.15 -45.26 -25.91
N ALA A 78 -7.27 -45.43 -26.62
CA ALA A 78 -8.35 -44.44 -26.66
C ALA A 78 -8.99 -44.23 -25.28
N LYS A 79 -9.16 -45.29 -24.50
CA LYS A 79 -9.66 -45.19 -23.12
C LYS A 79 -8.70 -44.39 -22.23
N SER A 80 -7.39 -44.66 -22.34
CA SER A 80 -6.36 -43.92 -21.60
C SER A 80 -6.35 -42.43 -22.00
N GLU A 81 -6.44 -42.14 -23.30
CA GLU A 81 -6.52 -40.77 -23.82
C GLU A 81 -7.74 -40.02 -23.27
N MET A 82 -8.93 -40.64 -23.28
CA MET A 82 -10.13 -40.02 -22.68
C MET A 82 -9.97 -39.73 -21.19
N LEU A 83 -9.33 -40.63 -20.43
CA LEU A 83 -9.07 -40.43 -19.00
C LEU A 83 -8.10 -39.26 -18.77
N HIS A 84 -7.04 -39.16 -19.58
CA HIS A 84 -6.10 -38.05 -19.53
C HIS A 84 -6.77 -36.72 -19.89
N GLU A 85 -7.58 -36.67 -20.93
CA GLU A 85 -8.30 -35.46 -21.35
C GLU A 85 -9.30 -35.01 -20.26
N ALA A 86 -10.01 -35.94 -19.64
CA ALA A 86 -10.91 -35.63 -18.52
C ALA A 86 -10.15 -35.08 -17.30
N ALA A 87 -9.00 -35.67 -16.96
CA ALA A 87 -8.16 -35.18 -15.86
C ALA A 87 -7.59 -33.79 -16.14
N LEU A 88 -7.13 -33.53 -17.37
CA LEU A 88 -6.64 -32.21 -17.80
C LEU A 88 -7.75 -31.16 -17.76
N SER A 89 -8.95 -31.52 -18.23
CA SER A 89 -10.12 -30.63 -18.19
C SER A 89 -10.50 -30.28 -16.74
N LYS A 90 -10.50 -31.26 -15.84
CA LYS A 90 -10.74 -31.04 -14.41
C LYS A 90 -9.69 -30.13 -13.78
N LEU A 91 -8.40 -30.42 -13.99
CA LEU A 91 -7.30 -29.61 -13.48
C LEU A 91 -7.38 -28.16 -13.98
N LYS A 92 -7.69 -27.98 -15.27
CA LYS A 92 -7.91 -26.65 -15.85
C LYS A 92 -9.06 -25.90 -15.18
N GLY A 93 -10.15 -26.60 -14.87
CA GLY A 93 -11.29 -26.05 -14.12
C GLY A 93 -10.90 -25.61 -12.71
N GLU A 94 -10.18 -26.46 -11.96
CA GLU A 94 -9.70 -26.15 -10.61
C GLU A 94 -8.72 -24.98 -10.60
N VAL A 95 -7.76 -24.95 -11.54
CA VAL A 95 -6.80 -23.84 -11.68
C VAL A 95 -7.54 -22.53 -12.00
N LYS A 96 -8.49 -22.55 -12.94
CA LYS A 96 -9.28 -21.37 -13.28
C LYS A 96 -10.12 -20.88 -12.10
N SER A 97 -10.83 -21.78 -11.44
CA SER A 97 -11.65 -21.45 -10.27
C SER A 97 -10.81 -20.88 -9.13
N SER A 98 -9.63 -21.46 -8.89
CA SER A 98 -8.68 -20.97 -7.88
C SER A 98 -8.18 -19.57 -8.24
N GLN A 99 -7.81 -19.34 -9.51
CA GLN A 99 -7.38 -18.04 -10.00
C GLN A 99 -8.47 -16.98 -9.83
N ASP A 100 -9.71 -17.28 -10.24
CA ASP A 100 -10.84 -16.35 -10.10
C ASP A 100 -11.12 -16.03 -8.62
N HIS A 101 -10.97 -17.01 -7.72
CA HIS A 101 -11.08 -16.81 -6.29
C HIS A 101 -9.97 -15.89 -5.74
N HIS A 102 -8.70 -16.15 -6.10
CA HIS A 102 -7.58 -15.32 -5.68
C HIS A 102 -7.70 -13.88 -6.19
N ILE A 103 -8.11 -13.69 -7.45
CA ILE A 103 -8.37 -12.36 -8.01
C ILE A 103 -9.47 -11.65 -7.21
N SER A 104 -10.57 -12.32 -6.92
CA SER A 104 -11.67 -11.76 -6.13
C SER A 104 -11.24 -11.41 -4.70
N SER A 105 -10.41 -12.25 -4.08
CA SER A 105 -9.86 -11.99 -2.74
C SER A 105 -8.95 -10.77 -2.74
N LEU A 106 -8.00 -10.70 -3.69
CA LEU A 106 -7.08 -9.57 -3.82
C LEU A 106 -7.82 -8.27 -4.10
N GLN A 107 -8.85 -8.28 -4.95
CA GLN A 107 -9.68 -7.10 -5.20
C GLN A 107 -10.36 -6.58 -3.93
N ARG A 108 -10.88 -7.47 -3.08
CA ARG A 108 -11.47 -7.09 -1.78
C ARG A 108 -10.44 -6.52 -0.82
N GLU A 109 -9.25 -7.12 -0.75
CA GLU A 109 -8.16 -6.60 0.08
C GLU A 109 -7.69 -5.22 -0.38
N ILE A 110 -7.56 -5.01 -1.69
CA ILE A 110 -7.21 -3.70 -2.26
C ILE A 110 -8.24 -2.63 -1.88
N GLU A 111 -9.54 -2.92 -2.02
CA GLU A 111 -10.59 -1.94 -1.70
C GLU A 111 -10.67 -1.66 -0.20
N ARG A 112 -10.45 -2.68 0.63
CA ARG A 112 -10.32 -2.53 2.07
C ARG A 112 -9.15 -1.63 2.44
N LEU A 113 -7.95 -1.91 1.91
CA LEU A 113 -6.75 -1.11 2.17
C LEU A 113 -6.91 0.34 1.66
N ARG A 114 -7.57 0.53 0.53
CA ARG A 114 -7.90 1.86 0.01
C ARG A 114 -8.76 2.65 1.01
N THR A 115 -9.78 2.01 1.58
CA THR A 115 -10.64 2.63 2.60
C THR A 115 -9.87 2.92 3.89
N ASP A 116 -9.04 1.97 4.33
CA ASP A 116 -8.20 2.11 5.53
C ASP A 116 -7.15 3.23 5.39
N ILE A 117 -6.77 3.61 4.17
CA ILE A 117 -5.88 4.76 3.91
C ILE A 117 -6.68 6.06 3.78
N GLU A 118 -7.77 6.07 3.00
CA GLU A 118 -8.48 7.30 2.67
C GLU A 118 -9.24 7.87 3.89
N LYS A 119 -9.79 6.99 4.74
CA LYS A 119 -10.50 7.40 5.95
C LYS A 119 -9.62 8.21 6.91
N PRO A 120 -8.50 7.69 7.45
CA PRO A 120 -7.65 8.47 8.35
C PRO A 120 -7.01 9.67 7.66
N ARG A 121 -6.76 9.61 6.35
CA ARG A 121 -6.26 10.76 5.58
C ARG A 121 -7.26 11.92 5.61
N SER A 122 -8.55 11.64 5.41
CA SER A 122 -9.61 12.65 5.46
C SER A 122 -9.85 13.19 6.88
N GLU A 123 -9.85 12.31 7.89
CA GLU A 123 -9.99 12.67 9.31
C GLU A 123 -8.82 13.56 9.76
N LEU A 124 -7.58 13.18 9.44
CA LEU A 124 -6.40 13.95 9.79
C LEU A 124 -6.40 15.33 9.14
N LYS A 125 -6.81 15.42 7.87
CA LYS A 125 -6.94 16.71 7.18
C LYS A 125 -7.95 17.61 7.89
N TYR A 126 -9.10 17.07 8.27
CA TYR A 126 -10.12 17.81 9.01
C TYR A 126 -9.61 18.30 10.38
N GLU A 127 -8.92 17.45 11.14
CA GLU A 127 -8.35 17.86 12.44
C GLU A 127 -7.24 18.92 12.28
N ILE A 128 -6.40 18.82 11.23
CA ILE A 128 -5.42 19.87 10.92
C ILE A 128 -6.13 21.20 10.62
N ASP A 129 -7.14 21.21 9.76
CA ASP A 129 -7.88 22.42 9.38
C ASP A 129 -8.57 23.04 10.60
N LYS A 130 -9.19 22.19 11.44
CA LYS A 130 -9.85 22.59 12.68
C LYS A 130 -8.88 23.18 13.70
N VAL A 131 -7.76 22.51 13.98
CA VAL A 131 -6.73 23.01 14.91
C VAL A 131 -6.11 24.30 14.37
N THR A 132 -5.84 24.39 13.07
CA THR A 132 -5.29 25.60 12.44
C THR A 132 -6.27 26.78 12.55
N ALA A 133 -7.57 26.55 12.31
CA ALA A 133 -8.60 27.56 12.47
C ALA A 133 -8.74 27.99 13.94
N GLY A 134 -8.73 27.04 14.88
CA GLY A 134 -8.75 27.28 16.32
C GLY A 134 -7.57 28.15 16.77
N GLN A 135 -6.34 27.75 16.43
CA GLN A 135 -5.14 28.50 16.78
C GLN A 135 -5.14 29.93 16.20
N ARG A 136 -5.63 30.10 14.97
CA ARG A 136 -5.78 31.44 14.38
C ARG A 136 -6.79 32.28 15.15
N LEU A 137 -7.92 31.70 15.57
CA LEU A 137 -8.91 32.39 16.38
C LEU A 137 -8.33 32.78 17.74
N ASP A 138 -7.71 31.83 18.45
CA ASP A 138 -7.09 32.05 19.77
C ASP A 138 -6.07 33.19 19.70
N PHE A 139 -5.19 33.18 18.70
CA PHE A 139 -4.19 34.25 18.54
C PHE A 139 -4.82 35.61 18.23
N ASN A 140 -5.92 35.64 17.48
CA ASN A 140 -6.63 36.90 17.21
C ASN A 140 -7.34 37.44 18.46
N LEU A 141 -7.94 36.55 19.28
CA LEU A 141 -8.56 36.92 20.54
C LEU A 141 -7.53 37.42 21.55
N GLU A 142 -6.42 36.69 21.72
CA GLU A 142 -5.34 37.07 22.63
C GLU A 142 -4.70 38.41 22.22
N ARG A 143 -4.50 38.63 20.92
CA ARG A 143 -4.05 39.93 20.40
C ARG A 143 -5.04 41.06 20.69
N GLY A 144 -6.34 40.75 20.65
CA GLY A 144 -7.42 41.66 21.07
C GLY A 144 -7.30 42.01 22.55
N HIS A 145 -7.21 41.00 23.42
CA HIS A 145 -7.05 41.17 24.86
C HIS A 145 -5.81 41.99 25.22
N ILE A 146 -4.64 41.69 24.65
CA ILE A 146 -3.41 42.45 24.87
C ILE A 146 -3.59 43.92 24.47
N ARG A 147 -4.29 44.20 23.36
CA ARG A 147 -4.56 45.57 22.92
C ARG A 147 -5.49 46.31 23.88
N GLU A 148 -6.53 45.65 24.39
CA GLU A 148 -7.44 46.22 25.38
C GLU A 148 -6.72 46.51 26.70
N GLU A 149 -5.93 45.56 27.21
CA GLU A 149 -5.11 45.75 28.42
C GLU A 149 -4.10 46.88 28.26
N LEU A 150 -3.42 46.96 27.11
CA LEU A 150 -2.49 48.05 26.82
C LEU A 150 -3.21 49.41 26.76
N SER A 151 -4.39 49.48 26.12
CA SER A 151 -5.18 50.70 26.07
C SER A 151 -5.64 51.14 27.47
N LYS A 152 -6.04 50.18 28.31
CA LYS A 152 -6.42 50.43 29.70
C LYS A 152 -5.25 50.97 30.51
N GLN A 153 -4.09 50.31 30.46
CA GLN A 153 -2.87 50.77 31.13
C GLN A 153 -2.43 52.16 30.65
N SER A 154 -2.54 52.43 29.35
CA SER A 154 -2.23 53.75 28.79
C SER A 154 -3.15 54.84 29.35
N SER A 155 -4.45 54.56 29.47
CA SER A 155 -5.41 55.48 30.09
C SER A 155 -5.10 55.70 31.58
N GLU A 156 -4.88 54.62 32.34
CA GLU A 156 -4.54 54.70 33.76
C GLU A 156 -3.24 55.48 34.00
N THR A 157 -2.24 55.26 33.15
CA THR A 157 -0.97 56.00 33.19
C THR A 157 -1.20 57.48 32.91
N SER A 158 -1.97 57.83 31.88
CA SER A 158 -2.29 59.23 31.57
C SER A 158 -3.05 59.91 32.71
N ASP A 159 -4.04 59.23 33.30
CA ASP A 159 -4.79 59.74 34.44
C ASP A 159 -3.89 59.98 35.66
N LEU A 160 -2.94 59.07 35.92
CA LEU A 160 -1.98 59.22 37.01
C LEU A 160 -0.99 60.36 36.74
N THR A 161 -0.49 60.50 35.53
CA THR A 161 0.35 61.64 35.12
C THR A 161 -0.40 62.95 35.32
N ASN A 162 -1.67 63.03 34.89
CA ASN A 162 -2.50 64.22 35.09
C ASN A 162 -2.72 64.55 36.57
N LYS A 163 -2.87 63.54 37.44
CA LYS A 163 -2.98 63.73 38.90
C LYS A 163 -1.67 64.25 39.48
N LEU A 164 -0.53 63.66 39.10
CA LEU A 164 0.79 64.11 39.54
C LEU A 164 1.06 65.56 39.14
N ASP A 165 0.73 65.95 37.90
CA ASP A 165 0.89 67.34 37.46
C ASP A 165 0.04 68.31 38.29
N ARG A 166 -1.20 67.93 38.63
CA ARG A 166 -2.06 68.74 39.51
C ARG A 166 -1.46 68.88 40.92
N GLU A 167 -0.95 67.79 41.50
CA GLU A 167 -0.31 67.82 42.82
C GLU A 167 0.97 68.66 42.80
N ILE A 168 1.79 68.56 41.76
CA ILE A 168 2.99 69.39 41.57
C ILE A 168 2.60 70.88 41.51
N HIS A 169 1.57 71.24 40.74
CA HIS A 169 1.08 72.62 40.66
C HIS A 169 0.52 73.11 42.01
N ALA A 170 -0.21 72.27 42.73
CA ALA A 170 -0.73 72.59 44.06
C ALA A 170 0.40 72.82 45.07
N LEU A 171 1.38 71.92 45.15
CA LEU A 171 2.55 72.04 46.02
C LEU A 171 3.38 73.28 45.68
N LYS A 172 3.61 73.56 44.40
CA LYS A 172 4.32 74.77 43.95
C LYS A 172 3.60 76.04 44.41
N THR A 173 2.27 76.07 44.34
CA THR A 173 1.46 77.19 44.82
C THR A 173 1.57 77.36 46.33
N GLN A 174 1.52 76.26 47.11
CA GLN A 174 1.71 76.29 48.56
C GLN A 174 3.11 76.79 48.95
N VAL A 175 4.16 76.37 48.24
CA VAL A 175 5.53 76.84 48.48
C VAL A 175 5.66 78.34 48.21
N GLU A 176 5.10 78.84 47.11
CA GLU A 176 5.12 80.28 46.82
C GLU A 176 4.33 81.06 47.88
N ALA A 177 3.15 80.58 48.30
CA ALA A 177 2.40 81.20 49.39
C ALA A 177 3.20 81.25 50.71
N GLY A 178 3.84 80.13 51.09
CA GLY A 178 4.70 80.07 52.28
C GLY A 178 5.90 81.01 52.21
N LYS A 179 6.51 81.22 51.03
CA LYS A 179 7.56 82.23 50.83
C LYS A 179 7.06 83.64 51.14
N TYR A 180 5.86 84.01 50.68
CA TYR A 180 5.27 85.31 51.00
C TYR A 180 4.98 85.47 52.49
N GLU A 181 4.53 84.41 53.17
CA GLU A 181 4.32 84.43 54.62
C GLU A 181 5.63 84.67 55.38
N VAL A 182 6.71 83.95 55.04
CA VAL A 182 8.02 84.14 55.68
C VAL A 182 8.54 85.57 55.50
N ILE A 183 8.44 86.12 54.27
CA ILE A 183 8.83 87.51 54.00
C ILE A 183 8.02 88.48 54.87
N LYS A 184 6.69 88.28 54.98
CA LYS A 184 5.82 89.10 55.83
C LYS A 184 6.22 89.05 57.30
N TYR A 185 6.53 87.86 57.84
CA TYR A 185 7.02 87.72 59.21
C TYR A 185 8.36 88.40 59.43
N CYS A 186 9.33 88.26 58.51
CA CYS A 186 10.62 88.93 58.58
C CYS A 186 10.48 90.46 58.62
N ILE A 187 9.62 91.05 57.78
CA ILE A 187 9.35 92.48 57.80
C ILE A 187 8.76 92.90 59.15
N GLY A 188 7.77 92.15 59.64
CA GLY A 188 7.15 92.41 60.94
C GLY A 188 8.14 92.37 62.11
N THR A 189 9.04 91.38 62.15
CA THR A 189 10.04 91.26 63.22
C THR A 189 11.05 92.40 63.17
N VAL A 190 11.62 92.72 62.00
CA VAL A 190 12.57 93.84 61.85
C VAL A 190 11.94 95.16 62.29
N VAL A 191 10.70 95.44 61.87
CA VAL A 191 9.98 96.66 62.27
C VAL A 191 9.70 96.68 63.78
N SER A 192 9.31 95.55 64.38
CA SER A 192 9.07 95.48 65.83
C SER A 192 10.33 95.74 66.65
N VAL A 193 11.47 95.15 66.26
CA VAL A 193 12.76 95.37 66.92
C VAL A 193 13.19 96.83 66.77
N ALA A 194 13.05 97.42 65.57
CA ALA A 194 13.35 98.82 65.33
C ALA A 194 12.48 99.76 66.18
N ALA A 195 11.17 99.48 66.30
CA ALA A 195 10.25 100.27 67.11
C ALA A 195 10.61 100.22 68.61
N VAL A 196 10.94 99.03 69.13
CA VAL A 196 11.43 98.88 70.51
C VAL A 196 12.75 99.63 70.72
N GLY A 197 13.69 99.52 69.78
CA GLY A 197 14.98 100.24 69.83
C GLY A 197 14.81 101.76 69.87
N ILE A 198 13.95 102.32 69.01
CA ILE A 198 13.62 103.75 69.03
C ILE A 198 12.94 104.14 70.35
N GLY A 199 12.04 103.30 70.87
CA GLY A 199 11.39 103.50 72.16
C GLY A 199 12.41 103.61 73.30
N LEU A 200 13.38 102.70 73.37
CA LEU A 200 14.44 102.72 74.38
C LEU A 200 15.35 103.95 74.26
N LEU A 201 15.73 104.35 73.04
CA LEU A 201 16.54 105.56 72.81
C LEU A 201 15.83 106.85 73.26
N ARG A 202 14.49 106.88 73.25
CA ARG A 202 13.72 108.02 73.78
C ARG A 202 13.65 108.06 75.32
N VAL A 203 13.76 106.92 75.99
CA VAL A 203 13.71 106.85 77.47
C VAL A 203 15.09 107.10 78.11
N LEU A 204 16.17 106.78 77.39
CA LEU A 204 17.56 106.95 77.84
C LEU A 204 18.15 108.36 77.61
N LYS A 205 17.37 109.27 77.01
CA LYS A 205 17.78 110.64 76.67
C LYS A 205 16.95 111.64 77.46
#